data_AF-A0A497B114-F1
#
_entry.id   AF-A0A497B114-F1
#
_cell.length_a   1.000
_cell.length_b   1.000
_cell.length_c   1.000
_cell.angle_alpha   90.00
_cell.angle_beta   90.00
_cell.angle_gamma   90.00
#
_symmetry.space_group_name_H-M   'P 1'
#
loop_
_entity.id
_entity.type
_entity.pdbx_description
1 polymer ?
#
loop_
_entity_poly.entity_id
_entity_poly.type
_entity_poly.pdbx_seq_one_letter_code
_entity_poly.pdbx_strand_id
1 'polypeptide(L)'
;MSFRWTTFLILLSALAIIGGLYMAFLFAPTEATMGDVQRIFYFHVPSAWVGFFAFFVTFIASIAYLWKGDLKWDRLAISSVEIGVAFMTMAIITGSIWARPVWNTWWTWDPRLTLSAVVWLIYIAYIMLRAAVENPARRARFAAVFGIAGFASVPLDFFAIRWWRTIHPVIFESKGF
;
A
#
# COMPACT_ATOMS: atom_id res chain seq x y z
N MET A 1 -13.72 22.84 25.92
CA MET A 1 -13.22 22.27 24.66
C MET A 1 -12.48 20.98 24.98
N SER A 2 -13.07 19.81 24.73
CA SER A 2 -12.31 18.56 24.91
C SER A 2 -11.23 18.50 23.85
N PHE A 3 -9.98 18.31 24.27
CA PHE A 3 -8.88 17.99 23.37
C PHE A 3 -9.24 16.70 22.64
N ARG A 4 -9.64 16.82 21.37
CA ARG A 4 -9.97 15.64 20.56
C ARG A 4 -8.65 15.04 20.14
N TRP A 5 -8.37 13.81 20.61
CA TRP A 5 -7.21 13.02 20.21
C TRP A 5 -6.98 13.03 18.68
N THR A 6 -8.06 13.10 17.90
CA THR A 6 -8.02 13.27 16.45
C THR A 6 -7.24 14.53 16.01
N THR A 7 -7.47 15.69 16.63
CA THR A 7 -6.76 16.93 16.27
C THR A 7 -5.28 16.82 16.55
N PHE A 8 -4.91 16.21 17.68
CA PHE A 8 -3.51 15.94 18.00
C PHE A 8 -2.83 15.04 16.97
N LEU A 9 -3.48 13.92 16.63
CA LEU A 9 -2.96 12.97 15.64
C LEU A 9 -2.82 13.64 14.26
N ILE A 10 -3.78 14.46 13.85
CA ILE A 10 -3.71 15.21 12.59
C ILE A 10 -2.49 16.15 12.59
N LEU A 11 -2.30 16.93 13.66
CA LEU A 11 -1.16 17.86 13.76
C LEU A 11 0.17 17.10 13.77
N LEU A 12 0.27 16.02 14.54
CA LEU A 12 1.46 15.18 14.59
C LEU A 12 1.78 14.57 13.23
N SER A 13 0.78 14.03 12.52
CA SER A 13 0.94 13.49 11.17
C SER A 13 1.36 14.57 10.18
N ALA A 14 0.77 15.77 10.23
CA ALA A 14 1.13 16.87 9.36
C ALA A 14 2.59 17.31 9.58
N LEU A 15 3.02 17.45 10.84
CA LEU A 15 4.41 17.79 11.19
C LEU A 15 5.39 16.70 10.74
N ALA A 16 5.04 15.42 10.93
CA ALA A 16 5.85 14.30 10.48
C ALA A 16 5.99 14.25 8.95
N ILE A 17 4.91 14.52 8.21
CA ILE A 17 4.94 14.60 6.74
C ILE A 17 5.83 15.76 6.29
N ILE A 18 5.66 16.96 6.85
CA ILE A 18 6.48 18.13 6.51
C ILE A 18 7.96 17.87 6.82
N GLY A 19 8.26 17.32 8.00
CA GLY A 19 9.61 16.95 8.39
C GLY A 19 10.21 15.88 7.45
N GLY A 20 9.43 14.86 7.08
CA GLY A 20 9.84 13.84 6.12
C GLY A 20 10.13 14.40 4.74
N LEU A 21 9.29 15.30 4.22
CA LEU A 21 9.51 15.97 2.94
C LEU A 21 10.74 16.88 2.99
N TYR A 22 10.93 17.65 4.07
CA TYR A 22 12.12 18.45 4.28
C TYR A 22 13.38 17.58 4.24
N MET A 23 13.38 16.45 4.96
CA MET A 23 14.52 15.55 4.97
C MET A 23 14.77 14.93 3.59
N ALA A 24 13.72 14.54 2.87
CA ALA A 24 13.84 13.91 1.55
C ALA A 24 14.39 14.86 0.47
N PHE A 25 14.00 16.15 0.50
CA PHE A 25 14.39 17.11 -0.53
C PHE A 25 15.63 17.94 -0.20
N LEU A 26 15.84 18.30 1.07
CA LEU A 26 16.87 19.27 1.46
C LEU A 26 18.01 18.65 2.28
N PHE A 27 17.74 17.59 3.04
CA PHE A 27 18.75 16.98 3.91
C PHE A 27 19.46 15.79 3.25
N ALA A 28 18.72 14.93 2.56
CA ALA A 28 19.28 13.76 1.91
C ALA A 28 20.28 14.18 0.81
N PRO A 29 21.51 13.63 0.80
CA PRO A 29 22.47 13.90 -0.26
C PRO A 29 21.95 13.32 -1.59
N THR A 30 22.33 13.95 -2.69
CA THR A 30 22.03 13.43 -4.03
C THR A 30 22.78 12.12 -4.25
N GLU A 31 22.09 11.09 -4.74
CA GLU A 31 22.68 9.77 -4.97
C GLU A 31 23.67 9.80 -6.15
N ALA A 32 24.75 9.03 -6.05
CA ALA A 32 25.90 9.13 -6.96
C ALA A 32 25.60 8.70 -8.41
N THR A 33 24.64 7.79 -8.61
CA THR A 33 24.42 7.11 -9.90
C THR A 33 23.20 7.65 -10.64
N MET A 34 22.07 7.76 -9.95
CA MET A 34 20.74 8.16 -10.43
C MET A 34 20.46 9.66 -10.20
N GLY A 35 21.28 10.33 -9.38
CA GLY A 35 21.05 11.72 -9.02
C GLY A 35 19.73 11.94 -8.27
N ASP A 36 19.06 13.04 -8.57
CA ASP A 36 17.82 13.42 -7.86
C ASP A 36 16.61 12.54 -8.18
N VAL A 37 16.67 11.74 -9.25
CA VAL A 37 15.60 10.79 -9.62
C VAL A 37 15.37 9.76 -8.51
N GLN A 38 16.42 9.38 -7.78
CA GLN A 38 16.32 8.42 -6.68
C GLN A 38 15.47 8.94 -5.51
N ARG A 39 15.37 10.26 -5.31
CA ARG A 39 14.65 10.85 -4.16
C ARG A 39 13.18 10.44 -4.11
N ILE A 40 12.59 10.05 -5.24
CA ILE A 40 11.22 9.51 -5.29
C ILE A 40 11.05 8.26 -4.43
N PHE A 41 12.12 7.50 -4.13
CA PHE A 41 12.07 6.32 -3.27
C PHE A 41 11.67 6.65 -1.83
N TYR A 42 11.97 7.85 -1.33
CA TYR A 42 11.53 8.32 -0.02
C TYR A 42 10.01 8.45 0.09
N PHE A 43 9.30 8.50 -1.04
CA PHE A 43 7.85 8.55 -1.10
C PHE A 43 7.23 7.25 -1.62
N HIS A 44 7.80 6.70 -2.70
CA HIS A 44 7.33 5.50 -3.37
C HIS A 44 7.38 4.26 -2.46
N VAL A 45 8.54 3.98 -1.85
CA VAL A 45 8.74 2.76 -1.08
C VAL A 45 7.87 2.75 0.18
N PRO A 46 7.84 3.82 1.01
CA PRO A 46 6.94 3.87 2.16
C PRO A 46 5.46 3.75 1.76
N SER A 47 5.06 4.31 0.62
CA SER A 47 3.68 4.19 0.14
C SER A 47 3.30 2.73 -0.11
N ALA A 48 4.16 1.95 -0.76
CA ALA A 48 3.93 0.52 -0.95
C ALA A 48 3.81 -0.23 0.39
N TRP A 49 4.68 0.08 1.36
CA TRP A 49 4.64 -0.53 2.71
C TRP A 49 3.36 -0.19 3.47
N VAL A 50 2.92 1.07 3.45
CA VAL A 50 1.64 1.47 4.07
C VAL A 50 0.47 0.76 3.39
N GLY A 51 0.51 0.63 2.06
CA GLY A 51 -0.46 -0.15 1.28
C GLY A 51 -0.58 -1.60 1.78
N PHE A 52 0.53 -2.32 1.83
CA PHE A 52 0.57 -3.71 2.28
C PHE A 52 0.16 -3.88 3.74
N PHE A 53 0.60 -2.97 4.62
CA PHE A 53 0.23 -3.02 6.02
C PHE A 53 -1.27 -2.79 6.21
N ALA A 54 -1.87 -1.86 5.47
CA ALA A 54 -3.30 -1.61 5.52
C ALA A 54 -4.12 -2.83 5.02
N PHE A 55 -3.63 -3.54 4.02
CA PHE A 55 -4.22 -4.81 3.58
C PHE A 55 -4.03 -5.94 4.60
N PHE A 56 -2.92 -5.98 5.33
CA PHE A 56 -2.73 -6.90 6.45
C PHE A 56 -3.70 -6.60 7.61
N VAL A 57 -3.91 -5.33 7.96
CA VAL A 57 -4.93 -4.94 8.95
C VAL A 57 -6.32 -5.37 8.48
N THR A 58 -6.62 -5.24 7.19
CA THR A 58 -7.87 -5.74 6.58
C THR A 58 -8.02 -7.25 6.76
N PHE A 59 -6.95 -8.03 6.53
CA PHE A 59 -6.93 -9.47 6.72
C PHE A 59 -7.27 -9.86 8.17
N ILE A 60 -6.59 -9.26 9.14
CA ILE A 60 -6.81 -9.53 10.57
C ILE A 60 -8.21 -9.08 11.01
N ALA A 61 -8.66 -7.90 10.59
CA ALA A 61 -10.00 -7.40 10.90
C ALA A 61 -11.09 -8.28 10.27
N SER A 62 -10.87 -8.79 9.07
CA SER A 62 -11.81 -9.71 8.40
C SER A 62 -11.92 -11.05 9.14
N ILE A 63 -10.81 -11.62 9.62
CA ILE A 63 -10.82 -12.81 10.48
C ILE A 63 -11.56 -12.52 11.79
N ALA A 64 -11.27 -11.38 12.43
CA ALA A 64 -11.92 -10.98 13.67
C ALA A 64 -13.43 -10.77 13.50
N TYR A 65 -13.88 -10.23 12.36
CA TYR A 65 -15.28 -10.11 12.02
C TYR A 65 -15.95 -11.49 11.91
N LEU A 66 -15.35 -12.43 11.16
CA LEU A 66 -15.93 -13.77 10.98
C LEU A 66 -15.96 -14.58 12.29
N TRP A 67 -15.00 -14.35 13.19
CA TRP A 67 -14.95 -15.01 14.49
C TRP A 67 -15.94 -14.41 15.50
N LYS A 68 -15.98 -13.08 15.62
CA LYS A 68 -16.74 -12.39 16.67
C LYS A 68 -18.13 -11.90 16.24
N GLY A 69 -18.37 -11.73 14.94
CA GLY A 69 -19.62 -11.20 14.38
C GLY A 69 -19.86 -9.70 14.62
N ASP A 70 -18.89 -8.97 15.17
CA ASP A 70 -19.04 -7.55 15.52
C ASP A 70 -18.67 -6.63 14.34
N LEU A 71 -19.61 -5.78 13.92
CA LEU A 71 -19.46 -4.84 12.80
C LEU A 71 -18.33 -3.82 12.98
N LYS A 72 -17.79 -3.63 14.19
CA LYS A 72 -16.61 -2.75 14.35
C LYS A 72 -15.40 -3.25 13.55
N TRP A 73 -15.25 -4.57 13.43
CA TRP A 73 -14.16 -5.18 12.67
C TRP A 73 -14.37 -5.00 11.16
N ASP A 74 -15.62 -5.06 10.71
CA ASP A 74 -15.99 -4.74 9.32
C ASP A 74 -15.65 -3.29 8.97
N ARG A 75 -15.96 -2.34 9.87
CA ARG A 75 -15.60 -0.92 9.70
C ARG A 75 -14.09 -0.72 9.65
N LEU A 76 -13.34 -1.38 10.55
CA LEU A 76 -11.89 -1.33 10.54
C LEU A 76 -11.32 -1.86 9.21
N ALA A 77 -11.86 -2.97 8.71
CA ALA A 77 -11.44 -3.57 7.45
C ALA A 77 -11.63 -2.60 6.27
N ILE A 78 -12.82 -2.03 6.06
CA ILE A 78 -13.05 -1.10 4.95
C ILE A 78 -12.21 0.18 5.07
N SER A 79 -12.12 0.79 6.26
CA SER A 79 -11.28 1.98 6.45
C SER A 79 -9.81 1.69 6.14
N SER A 80 -9.34 0.49 6.47
CA SER A 80 -7.99 0.07 6.13
C SER A 80 -7.82 -0.19 4.63
N VAL A 81 -8.81 -0.76 3.95
CA VAL A 81 -8.78 -0.92 2.48
C VAL A 81 -8.70 0.43 1.77
N GLU A 82 -9.47 1.44 2.21
CA GLU A 82 -9.44 2.79 1.61
C GLU A 82 -8.05 3.42 1.69
N ILE A 83 -7.39 3.30 2.86
CA ILE A 83 -5.99 3.72 3.05
C ILE A 83 -5.08 2.91 2.12
N GLY A 84 -5.21 1.59 2.12
CA GLY A 84 -4.36 0.71 1.31
C GLY A 84 -4.44 0.99 -0.19
N VAL A 85 -5.65 1.20 -0.72
CA VAL A 85 -5.87 1.55 -2.12
C VAL A 85 -5.29 2.92 -2.45
N ALA A 86 -5.45 3.92 -1.57
CA ALA A 86 -4.86 5.24 -1.79
C ALA A 86 -3.33 5.18 -1.89
N PHE A 87 -2.68 4.48 -0.96
CA PHE A 87 -1.23 4.34 -0.93
C PHE A 87 -0.67 3.43 -2.03
N MET A 88 -1.39 2.38 -2.42
CA MET A 88 -1.02 1.59 -3.60
C MET A 88 -1.17 2.38 -4.90
N THR A 89 -2.20 3.22 -5.02
CA THR A 89 -2.34 4.14 -6.16
C THR A 89 -1.14 5.08 -6.24
N MET A 90 -0.74 5.66 -5.09
CA MET A 90 0.46 6.51 -5.01
C MET A 90 1.72 5.73 -5.41
N ALA A 91 1.90 4.50 -4.93
CA ALA A 91 3.04 3.66 -5.29
C ALA A 91 3.09 3.35 -6.79
N ILE A 92 1.98 2.97 -7.42
CA ILE A 92 1.91 2.67 -8.86
C ILE A 92 2.25 3.92 -9.69
N ILE A 93 1.65 5.06 -9.37
CA ILE A 93 1.89 6.31 -10.11
C ILE A 93 3.35 6.75 -9.97
N THR A 94 3.87 6.79 -8.75
CA THR A 94 5.24 7.25 -8.48
C THR A 94 6.27 6.28 -9.05
N GLY A 95 6.00 4.98 -9.03
CA GLY A 95 6.84 3.98 -9.68
C GLY A 95 6.89 4.17 -11.20
N SER A 96 5.76 4.49 -11.82
CA SER A 96 5.69 4.81 -13.26
C SER A 96 6.48 6.08 -13.61
N ILE A 97 6.37 7.13 -12.78
CA ILE A 97 7.15 8.37 -12.93
C ILE A 97 8.65 8.10 -12.84
N TRP A 98 9.08 7.26 -11.90
CA TRP A 98 10.49 6.85 -11.76
C TRP A 98 10.97 5.98 -12.93
N ALA A 99 10.12 5.07 -13.43
CA ALA A 99 10.45 4.18 -14.53
C ALA A 99 10.81 4.93 -15.82
N ARG A 100 10.18 6.09 -16.07
CA ARG A 100 10.41 6.85 -17.31
C ARG A 100 11.87 7.27 -17.51
N PRO A 101 12.53 7.99 -16.60
CA PRO A 101 13.94 8.37 -16.76
C PRO A 101 14.91 7.18 -16.62
N VAL A 102 14.56 6.13 -15.88
CA VAL A 102 15.49 5.01 -15.58
C VAL A 102 15.43 3.88 -16.62
N TRP A 103 14.24 3.53 -17.09
CA TRP A 103 14.01 2.43 -18.04
C TRP A 103 13.54 2.90 -19.42
N ASN A 104 13.41 4.22 -19.62
CA ASN A 104 12.86 4.82 -20.84
C ASN A 104 11.42 4.34 -21.17
N THR A 105 10.66 3.88 -20.17
CA THR A 105 9.25 3.46 -20.30
C THR A 105 8.49 3.76 -19.02
N TRP A 106 7.18 3.98 -19.12
CA TRP A 106 6.31 4.23 -17.98
C TRP A 106 5.91 2.95 -17.24
N TRP A 107 5.91 1.82 -17.94
CA TRP A 107 5.48 0.54 -17.42
C TRP A 107 6.18 -0.59 -18.16
N THR A 108 6.49 -1.64 -17.41
CA THR A 108 6.87 -2.94 -17.97
C THR A 108 5.97 -3.98 -17.35
N TRP A 109 5.71 -5.06 -18.08
CA TRP A 109 4.98 -6.21 -17.57
C TRP A 109 5.90 -7.14 -16.76
N ASP A 110 6.79 -6.53 -15.98
CA ASP A 110 7.65 -7.23 -15.03
C ASP A 110 6.78 -7.90 -13.94
N PRO A 111 7.17 -9.08 -13.42
CA PRO A 111 6.39 -9.79 -12.40
C PRO A 111 6.01 -8.93 -11.19
N ARG A 112 6.91 -8.09 -10.70
CA ARG A 112 6.66 -7.22 -9.54
C ARG A 112 5.63 -6.15 -9.86
N LEU A 113 5.79 -5.45 -10.99
CA LEU A 113 4.86 -4.41 -11.42
C LEU A 113 3.47 -4.99 -11.66
N THR A 114 3.41 -6.11 -12.36
CA THR A 114 2.16 -6.79 -12.68
C THR A 114 1.43 -7.25 -11.42
N LEU A 115 2.13 -7.89 -10.47
CA LEU A 115 1.52 -8.32 -9.21
C LEU A 115 1.05 -7.14 -8.37
N SER A 116 1.79 -6.03 -8.32
CA SER A 116 1.37 -4.82 -7.60
C SER A 116 0.09 -4.23 -8.19
N ALA A 117 -0.06 -4.24 -9.52
CA ALA A 117 -1.31 -3.84 -10.19
C ALA A 117 -2.46 -4.82 -9.89
N VAL A 118 -2.20 -6.13 -9.86
CA VAL A 118 -3.19 -7.15 -9.49
C VAL A 118 -3.67 -6.97 -8.04
N VAL A 119 -2.76 -6.78 -7.08
CA VAL A 119 -3.09 -6.48 -5.67
C VAL A 119 -3.99 -5.25 -5.61
N TRP A 120 -3.61 -4.17 -6.29
CA TRP A 120 -4.40 -2.93 -6.32
C TRP A 120 -5.82 -3.15 -6.87
N LEU A 121 -5.95 -3.88 -7.99
CA LEU A 121 -7.25 -4.20 -8.60
C LEU A 121 -8.11 -5.12 -7.71
N ILE A 122 -7.50 -6.08 -7.00
CA ILE A 122 -8.21 -6.92 -6.02
C ILE A 122 -8.88 -6.05 -4.96
N TYR A 123 -8.17 -5.06 -4.41
CA TYR A 123 -8.72 -4.20 -3.37
C TYR A 123 -9.67 -3.11 -3.90
N ILE A 124 -9.57 -2.70 -5.17
CA ILE A 124 -10.64 -1.96 -5.84
C ILE A 124 -11.90 -2.82 -5.97
N ALA A 125 -11.76 -4.08 -6.41
CA ALA A 125 -12.87 -5.02 -6.52
C ALA A 125 -13.51 -5.29 -5.15
N TYR A 126 -12.74 -5.30 -4.06
CA TYR A 126 -13.28 -5.35 -2.69
C TYR A 126 -14.24 -4.18 -2.41
N ILE A 127 -13.86 -2.93 -2.76
CA ILE A 127 -14.71 -1.75 -2.57
C ILE A 127 -15.97 -1.86 -3.46
N MET A 128 -15.82 -2.29 -4.71
CA MET A 128 -16.93 -2.49 -5.65
C MET A 128 -17.91 -3.56 -5.16
N LEU A 129 -17.41 -4.69 -4.66
CA LEU A 129 -18.22 -5.74 -4.05
C LEU A 129 -19.07 -5.19 -2.91
N ARG A 130 -18.48 -4.33 -2.06
CA ARG A 130 -19.21 -3.70 -0.96
C ARG A 130 -20.26 -2.72 -1.42
N ALA A 131 -19.98 -1.97 -2.49
CA ALA A 131 -20.96 -1.06 -3.08
C ALA A 131 -22.15 -1.81 -3.72
N ALA A 132 -21.92 -3.01 -4.26
CA ALA A 132 -22.94 -3.82 -4.93
C ALA A 132 -23.87 -4.58 -3.98
N VAL A 133 -23.50 -4.78 -2.71
CA VAL A 133 -24.29 -5.57 -1.76
C VAL A 133 -25.01 -4.65 -0.77
N GLU A 134 -26.34 -4.60 -0.86
CA GLU A 134 -27.18 -3.72 -0.05
C GLU A 134 -27.28 -4.17 1.42
N ASN A 135 -27.51 -5.47 1.66
CA ASN A 135 -27.69 -5.99 3.01
C ASN A 135 -26.38 -5.86 3.83
N PRO A 136 -26.37 -5.09 4.95
CA PRO A 136 -25.13 -4.80 5.66
C PRO A 136 -24.40 -6.03 6.20
N ALA A 137 -25.12 -7.02 6.72
CA ALA A 137 -24.54 -8.24 7.29
C ALA A 137 -23.95 -9.14 6.20
N ARG A 138 -24.65 -9.29 5.08
CA ARG A 138 -24.17 -10.04 3.90
C ARG A 138 -22.94 -9.35 3.29
N ARG A 139 -22.99 -8.03 3.13
CA ARG A 139 -21.87 -7.21 2.65
C ARG A 139 -20.62 -7.44 3.49
N ALA A 140 -20.75 -7.32 4.81
CA ALA A 140 -19.63 -7.50 5.73
C ALA A 140 -19.05 -8.92 5.67
N ARG A 141 -19.91 -9.95 5.57
CA ARG A 141 -19.47 -11.34 5.44
C ARG A 141 -18.74 -11.62 4.13
N PHE A 142 -19.28 -11.17 3.00
CA PHE A 142 -18.64 -11.36 1.69
C PHE A 142 -17.34 -10.58 1.59
N ALA A 143 -17.33 -9.34 2.07
CA ALA A 143 -16.13 -8.52 2.11
C ALA A 143 -15.07 -9.16 3.02
N ALA A 144 -15.41 -9.68 4.19
CA ALA A 144 -14.43 -10.33 5.06
C ALA A 144 -13.78 -11.55 4.39
N VAL A 145 -14.56 -12.44 3.75
CA VAL A 145 -14.01 -13.58 3.01
C VAL A 145 -13.12 -13.09 1.85
N PHE A 146 -13.56 -12.08 1.11
CA PHE A 146 -12.79 -11.49 0.03
C PHE A 146 -11.48 -10.88 0.52
N GLY A 147 -11.50 -10.13 1.64
CA GLY A 147 -10.32 -9.51 2.24
C GLY A 147 -9.30 -10.53 2.73
N ILE A 148 -9.77 -11.67 3.23
CA ILE A 148 -8.90 -12.80 3.62
C ILE A 148 -8.21 -13.41 2.40
N ALA A 149 -8.99 -13.77 1.38
CA ALA A 149 -8.45 -14.37 0.15
C ALA A 149 -7.55 -13.39 -0.60
N GLY A 150 -7.96 -12.13 -0.71
CA GLY A 150 -7.22 -11.06 -1.37
C GLY A 150 -5.87 -10.79 -0.73
N PHE A 151 -5.74 -10.95 0.59
CA PHE A 151 -4.45 -10.75 1.26
C PHE A 151 -3.36 -11.71 0.77
N ALA A 152 -3.70 -12.89 0.25
CA ALA A 152 -2.71 -13.80 -0.34
C ALA A 152 -1.94 -13.17 -1.52
N SER A 153 -2.52 -12.17 -2.20
CA SER A 153 -1.84 -11.44 -3.28
C SER A 153 -0.68 -10.56 -2.77
N VAL A 154 -0.74 -10.09 -1.51
CA VAL A 154 0.28 -9.20 -0.92
C VAL A 154 1.63 -9.90 -0.70
N PRO A 155 1.73 -11.07 -0.02
CA PRO A 155 3.00 -11.76 0.09
C PRO A 155 3.49 -12.26 -1.27
N LEU A 156 2.60 -12.68 -2.18
CA LEU A 156 2.99 -13.06 -3.55
C LEU A 156 3.70 -11.90 -4.26
N ASP A 157 3.15 -10.69 -4.18
CA ASP A 157 3.77 -9.49 -4.71
C ASP A 157 5.11 -9.16 -4.02
N PHE A 158 5.18 -9.25 -2.70
CA PHE A 158 6.42 -9.01 -1.94
C PHE A 158 7.56 -9.99 -2.31
N PHE A 159 7.22 -11.26 -2.51
CA PHE A 159 8.19 -12.29 -2.89
C PHE A 159 8.48 -12.31 -4.40
N ALA A 160 7.74 -11.57 -5.22
CA ALA A 160 7.90 -11.55 -6.68
C ALA A 160 9.35 -11.27 -7.11
N ILE A 161 10.00 -10.29 -6.48
CA ILE A 161 11.38 -9.89 -6.78
C ILE A 161 12.43 -10.91 -6.32
N ARG A 162 12.03 -11.90 -5.50
CA ARG A 162 12.91 -12.95 -4.96
C ARG A 162 12.77 -14.27 -5.70
N TRP A 163 11.58 -14.53 -6.26
CA TRP A 163 11.31 -15.77 -6.99
C TRP A 163 11.55 -15.63 -8.49
N TRP A 164 11.26 -14.47 -9.07
CA TRP A 164 11.44 -14.23 -10.49
C TRP A 164 12.57 -13.25 -10.77
N ARG A 165 13.19 -13.41 -11.94
CA ARG A 165 14.12 -12.44 -12.48
C ARG A 165 13.32 -11.17 -12.82
N THR A 166 13.64 -10.08 -12.12
CA THR A 166 12.98 -8.79 -12.26
C THR A 166 13.99 -7.70 -12.58
N ILE A 167 13.55 -6.66 -13.29
CA ILE A 167 14.32 -5.42 -13.45
C ILE A 167 14.12 -4.45 -12.27
N HIS A 168 13.14 -4.74 -11.40
CA HIS A 168 12.81 -3.92 -10.25
C HIS A 168 13.94 -3.98 -9.20
N PRO A 169 14.41 -2.83 -8.68
CA PRO A 169 15.45 -2.81 -7.65
C PRO A 169 15.06 -3.61 -6.40
N VAL A 170 16.03 -4.31 -5.83
CA VAL A 170 15.88 -5.02 -4.56
C VAL A 170 16.54 -4.21 -3.47
N ILE A 171 15.76 -3.79 -2.47
CA ILE A 171 16.26 -3.00 -1.34
C ILE A 171 16.87 -3.90 -0.25
N PHE A 172 16.39 -5.15 -0.16
CA PHE A 172 16.85 -6.15 0.81
C PHE A 172 17.25 -7.44 0.08
N GLU A 173 18.52 -7.53 -0.29
CA GLU A 173 19.12 -8.76 -0.82
C GLU A 173 19.52 -9.73 0.30
N SER A 174 19.48 -11.03 0.02
CA SER A 174 19.94 -12.06 0.97
C SER A 174 21.45 -12.08 1.19
N LYS A 175 22.21 -11.32 0.39
CA LYS A 175 23.68 -11.33 0.39
C LYS A 175 24.35 -10.09 1.02
N GLY A 176 23.58 -9.12 1.52
CA GLY A 176 24.15 -7.89 2.10
C GLY A 176 24.82 -6.98 1.05
N PHE A 177 25.06 -5.72 1.43
CA PHE A 177 25.71 -4.71 0.59
C PHE A 177 27.11 -5.11 0.15
#